data_AF-A0A7V3HVR4-F1
#
_entry.id   AF-A0A7V3HVR4-F1
#
_cell.length_a   1.000
_cell.length_b   1.000
_cell.length_c   1.000
_cell.angle_alpha   90.00
_cell.angle_beta   90.00
_cell.angle_gamma   90.00
#
_symmetry.space_group_name_H-M   'P 1'
#
loop_
_entity.id
_entity.type
_entity.pdbx_description
1 polymer ?
#
loop_
_entity_poly.entity_id
_entity_poly.type
_entity_poly.pdbx_seq_one_letter_code
_entity_poly.pdbx_strand_id
1 'polypeptide(L)'
;NTPATGGGTVFTGGLVLAVMILPITTAVTREVFVQTPNDQIEAALALGATRWEVVRTTVLPFGKSGYVSGAMLGLGRALGETMALLIILRGARAAFGWSLFDGGSTFATKIAGAASDLDDPYRAGAYIAAGLVLFVLTFLVDALARGAVAGIGRRRSGR
;
A
#
# COMPACT_ATOMS: atom_id res chain seq x y z
N ASN A 1 17.69 -30.90 14.83
CA ASN A 1 17.48 -29.51 14.37
C ASN A 1 16.36 -29.47 13.34
N THR A 2 15.12 -29.67 13.78
CA THR A 2 13.93 -29.45 12.97
C THR A 2 13.72 -27.94 12.87
N PRO A 3 13.86 -27.31 11.69
CA PRO A 3 13.63 -25.88 11.57
C PRO A 3 12.16 -25.62 11.89
N ALA A 4 11.89 -24.66 12.79
CA ALA A 4 10.54 -24.25 13.09
C ALA A 4 9.88 -23.69 11.82
N THR A 5 8.91 -24.42 11.27
CA THR A 5 8.10 -24.11 10.08
C THR A 5 7.19 -22.87 10.25
N GLY A 6 7.50 -21.91 11.12
CA GLY A 6 6.49 -20.97 11.64
C GLY A 6 6.80 -19.48 11.67
N GLY A 7 7.99 -19.01 11.26
CA GLY A 7 8.41 -17.65 11.63
C GLY A 7 8.07 -16.52 10.67
N GLY A 8 8.54 -16.60 9.43
CA GLY A 8 8.71 -15.39 8.61
C GLY A 8 8.72 -15.65 7.12
N THR A 9 7.60 -16.05 6.55
CA THR A 9 7.47 -16.23 5.09
C THR A 9 7.00 -14.93 4.43
N VAL A 10 7.18 -14.83 3.11
CA VAL A 10 6.64 -13.69 2.32
C VAL A 10 5.12 -13.59 2.50
N PHE A 11 4.42 -14.73 2.60
CA PHE A 11 3.00 -14.79 2.89
C PHE A 11 2.64 -14.14 4.24
N THR A 12 3.33 -14.51 5.33
CA THR A 12 3.07 -13.94 6.66
C THR A 12 3.38 -12.44 6.69
N GLY A 13 4.45 -12.00 6.03
CA GLY A 13 4.77 -10.57 5.89
C GLY A 13 3.69 -9.79 5.13
N GLY A 14 3.17 -10.36 4.05
CA GLY A 14 2.06 -9.78 3.28
C GLY A 14 0.76 -9.70 4.08
N LEU A 15 0.45 -10.73 4.88
CA LEU A 15 -0.74 -10.76 5.73
C LEU A 15 -0.69 -9.66 6.81
N VAL A 16 0.45 -9.48 7.46
CA VAL A 16 0.64 -8.42 8.47
C VAL A 16 0.49 -7.05 7.83
N LEU A 17 1.09 -6.82 6.66
CA LEU A 17 0.91 -5.57 5.92
C LEU A 17 -0.55 -5.33 5.53
N ALA A 18 -1.26 -6.35 5.04
CA ALA A 18 -2.66 -6.24 4.67
C ALA A 18 -3.54 -5.80 5.84
N VAL A 19 -3.38 -6.43 7.01
CA VAL A 19 -4.12 -6.08 8.24
C VAL A 19 -3.83 -4.65 8.69
N MET A 20 -2.62 -4.14 8.44
CA MET A 20 -2.21 -2.82 8.86
C MET A 20 -2.62 -1.70 7.88
N ILE A 21 -2.70 -1.98 6.58
CA ILE A 21 -3.16 -1.01 5.57
C ILE A 21 -4.70 -0.92 5.55
N LEU A 22 -5.39 -2.03 5.81
CA LEU A 22 -6.85 -2.13 5.75
C LEU A 22 -7.59 -0.99 6.49
N PRO A 23 -7.23 -0.64 7.74
CA PRO A 23 -7.89 0.44 8.47
C PRO A 23 -7.76 1.80 7.79
N ILE A 24 -6.58 2.11 7.24
CA ILE A 24 -6.29 3.37 6.57
C ILE A 24 -7.12 3.49 5.29
N THR A 25 -7.07 2.46 4.44
CA THR A 25 -7.83 2.43 3.18
C THR A 25 -9.33 2.52 3.44
N THR A 26 -9.83 1.81 4.46
CA THR A 26 -11.26 1.81 4.81
C THR A 26 -11.71 3.17 5.33
N ALA A 27 -10.90 3.82 6.19
CA ALA A 27 -11.21 5.14 6.73
C ALA A 27 -11.31 6.20 5.63
N VAL A 28 -10.31 6.26 4.74
CA VAL A 28 -10.29 7.21 3.62
C VAL A 28 -11.45 6.95 2.66
N THR A 29 -11.70 5.68 2.32
CA THR A 29 -12.80 5.30 1.41
C THR A 29 -14.16 5.69 2.00
N ARG A 30 -14.36 5.46 3.30
CA ARG A 30 -15.60 5.82 4.01
C ARG A 30 -15.83 7.33 4.02
N GLU A 31 -14.80 8.13 4.25
CA GLU A 31 -14.90 9.59 4.27
C GLU A 31 -15.34 10.14 2.91
N VAL A 32 -14.83 9.59 1.81
CA VAL A 32 -15.27 9.98 0.47
C VAL A 32 -16.69 9.50 0.15
N PHE A 33 -17.08 8.30 0.57
CA PHE A 33 -18.44 7.81 0.31
C PHE A 33 -19.51 8.62 1.04
N VAL A 34 -19.23 9.11 2.25
CA VAL A 34 -20.17 9.97 3.01
C VAL A 34 -20.39 11.33 2.33
N GLN A 35 -19.45 11.79 1.50
CA GLN A 35 -19.59 13.03 0.73
C GLN A 35 -20.43 12.86 -0.55
N THR A 36 -20.95 11.68 -0.84
CA THR A 36 -21.83 11.46 -2.01
C THR A 36 -23.12 12.27 -1.84
N PRO A 37 -23.52 13.10 -2.82
CA PRO A 37 -24.73 13.91 -2.73
C PRO A 37 -25.97 13.04 -2.51
N ASN A 38 -26.71 13.31 -1.43
CA ASN A 38 -27.95 12.59 -1.11
C ASN A 38 -29.00 12.74 -2.23
N ASP A 39 -29.02 13.87 -2.93
CA ASP A 39 -29.94 14.11 -4.04
C ASP A 39 -29.84 13.04 -5.14
N GLN A 40 -28.62 12.57 -5.46
CA GLN A 40 -28.43 11.51 -6.46
C GLN A 40 -28.90 10.14 -5.94
N ILE A 41 -28.76 9.90 -4.64
CA ILE A 41 -29.20 8.67 -3.95
C ILE A 41 -30.73 8.63 -3.91
N GLU A 42 -31.36 9.73 -3.52
CA GLU A 42 -32.82 9.87 -3.45
C GLU A 42 -33.48 9.81 -4.82
N ALA A 43 -32.88 10.46 -5.84
CA ALA A 43 -33.37 10.36 -7.21
C ALA A 43 -33.30 8.93 -7.76
N ALA A 44 -32.21 8.20 -7.49
CA ALA A 44 -32.09 6.81 -7.90
C ALA A 44 -33.12 5.91 -7.19
N LEU A 45 -33.36 6.11 -5.90
CA LEU A 45 -34.41 5.41 -5.15
C LEU A 45 -35.82 5.74 -5.70
N ALA A 46 -36.08 7.00 -6.05
CA ALA A 46 -37.35 7.44 -6.62
C ALA A 46 -37.62 6.85 -8.02
N LEU A 47 -36.56 6.53 -8.78
CA LEU A 47 -36.63 5.80 -10.05
C LEU A 47 -36.84 4.28 -9.87
N GLY A 48 -37.00 3.79 -8.64
CA GLY A 48 -37.21 2.39 -8.33
C GLY A 48 -35.92 1.57 -8.22
N ALA A 49 -34.74 2.20 -8.15
CA ALA A 49 -33.49 1.48 -7.97
C ALA A 49 -33.40 0.84 -6.58
N THR A 50 -32.84 -0.37 -6.52
CA THR A 50 -32.60 -1.04 -5.23
C THR A 50 -31.38 -0.44 -4.51
N ARG A 51 -31.27 -0.64 -3.18
CA ARG A 51 -30.12 -0.15 -2.40
C ARG A 51 -28.77 -0.61 -2.97
N TRP A 52 -28.70 -1.86 -3.47
CA TRP A 52 -27.49 -2.39 -4.09
C TRP A 52 -27.17 -1.69 -5.42
N GLU A 53 -28.20 -1.40 -6.20
CA GLU A 53 -28.09 -0.73 -7.48
C GLU A 53 -27.62 0.71 -7.30
N VAL A 54 -28.15 1.44 -6.32
CA VAL A 54 -27.70 2.79 -5.94
C VAL A 54 -26.22 2.79 -5.52
N VAL A 55 -25.81 1.82 -4.71
CA VAL A 55 -24.39 1.68 -4.31
C VAL A 55 -23.52 1.49 -5.55
N ARG A 56 -23.92 0.61 -6.47
CA ARG A 56 -23.12 0.29 -7.66
C ARG A 56 -23.09 1.43 -8.70
N THR A 57 -24.21 2.11 -8.91
CA THR A 57 -24.38 3.10 -9.99
C THR A 57 -24.08 4.53 -9.57
N THR A 58 -24.19 4.84 -8.28
CA THR A 58 -24.03 6.20 -7.75
C THR A 58 -22.83 6.31 -6.82
N VAL A 59 -22.81 5.52 -5.74
CA VAL A 59 -21.79 5.65 -4.68
C VAL A 59 -20.40 5.19 -5.14
N LEU A 60 -20.29 3.99 -5.72
CA LEU A 60 -19.03 3.45 -6.23
C LEU A 60 -18.36 4.35 -7.29
N PRO A 61 -19.06 4.85 -8.33
CA PRO A 61 -18.44 5.74 -9.31
C PRO A 61 -18.13 7.13 -8.76
N PHE A 62 -18.93 7.65 -7.83
CA PHE A 62 -18.66 8.94 -7.18
C PHE A 62 -17.39 8.86 -6.32
N GLY A 63 -17.25 7.81 -5.52
CA GLY A 63 -16.08 7.60 -4.67
C GLY A 63 -14.87 6.97 -5.34
N LYS A 64 -14.82 6.91 -6.69
CA LYS A 64 -13.67 6.38 -7.45
C LYS A 64 -12.35 7.02 -7.07
N SER A 65 -12.33 8.34 -6.91
CA SER A 65 -11.15 9.05 -6.45
C SER A 65 -10.75 8.68 -5.02
N GLY A 66 -11.74 8.37 -4.16
CA GLY A 66 -11.53 8.08 -2.74
C GLY A 66 -10.96 6.71 -2.44
N TYR A 67 -11.48 5.64 -3.04
CA TYR A 67 -10.88 4.33 -2.81
C TYR A 67 -9.53 4.19 -3.53
N VAL A 68 -9.33 4.87 -4.66
CA VAL A 68 -8.02 4.93 -5.35
C VAL A 68 -7.01 5.70 -4.49
N SER A 69 -7.37 6.87 -3.95
CA SER A 69 -6.47 7.63 -3.07
C SER A 69 -6.18 6.88 -1.77
N GLY A 70 -7.18 6.25 -1.17
CA GLY A 70 -7.04 5.41 0.02
C GLY A 70 -6.12 4.22 -0.21
N ALA A 71 -6.26 3.52 -1.34
CA ALA A 71 -5.36 2.42 -1.71
C ALA A 71 -3.92 2.91 -1.91
N MET A 72 -3.72 4.07 -2.54
CA MET A 72 -2.39 4.65 -2.75
C MET A 72 -1.73 5.08 -1.43
N LEU A 73 -2.47 5.73 -0.52
CA LEU A 73 -1.99 6.07 0.81
C LEU A 73 -1.62 4.81 1.62
N GLY A 74 -2.44 3.78 1.52
CA GLY A 74 -2.17 2.48 2.11
C GLY A 74 -0.87 1.84 1.62
N LEU A 75 -0.66 1.84 0.31
CA LEU A 75 0.57 1.34 -0.32
C LEU A 75 1.81 2.14 0.12
N GLY A 76 1.75 3.46 0.13
CA GLY A 76 2.83 4.32 0.62
C GLY A 76 3.18 4.02 2.08
N ARG A 77 2.16 3.84 2.93
CA ARG A 77 2.37 3.48 4.34
C ARG A 77 3.02 2.10 4.49
N ALA A 78 2.60 1.10 3.72
CA ALA A 78 3.24 -0.22 3.75
C ALA A 78 4.68 -0.23 3.23
N LEU A 79 5.00 0.58 2.24
CA LEU A 79 6.37 0.77 1.79
C LEU A 79 7.24 1.39 2.90
N GLY A 80 6.68 2.27 3.73
CA GLY A 80 7.35 2.86 4.90
C GLY A 80 7.55 1.89 6.07
N GLU A 81 6.75 0.83 6.16
CA GLU A 81 6.74 -0.17 7.26
C GLU A 81 7.81 -1.26 7.09
N THR A 82 8.91 -0.85 6.47
CA THR A 82 10.16 -1.57 6.28
C THR A 82 10.66 -2.28 7.54
N MET A 83 10.46 -1.69 8.72
CA MET A 83 10.86 -2.26 10.01
C MET A 83 10.03 -3.49 10.41
N ALA A 84 8.72 -3.48 10.15
CA ALA A 84 7.86 -4.64 10.44
C ALA A 84 8.31 -5.85 9.60
N LEU A 85 8.54 -5.64 8.31
CA LEU A 85 9.07 -6.68 7.42
C LEU A 85 10.48 -7.13 7.81
N LEU A 86 11.33 -6.23 8.29
CA LEU A 86 12.67 -6.56 8.77
C LEU A 86 12.61 -7.58 9.91
N ILE A 87 11.74 -7.36 10.90
CA ILE A 87 11.59 -8.26 12.05
C ILE A 87 11.05 -9.62 11.59
N ILE A 88 10.08 -9.63 10.68
CA ILE A 88 9.42 -10.85 10.19
C ILE A 88 10.37 -11.67 9.29
N LEU A 89 11.04 -11.03 8.32
CA LEU A 89 11.86 -11.73 7.32
C LEU A 89 13.29 -12.01 7.80
N ARG A 90 13.74 -11.45 8.94
CA ARG A 90 15.09 -11.73 9.50
C ARG A 90 15.35 -13.21 9.77
N GLY A 91 14.31 -13.98 10.11
CA GLY A 91 14.41 -15.43 10.33
C GLY A 91 14.46 -16.26 9.05
N ALA A 92 14.13 -15.67 7.90
CA ALA A 92 14.01 -16.34 6.61
C ALA A 92 15.22 -16.06 5.71
N ARG A 93 16.38 -16.55 6.13
CA ARG A 93 17.62 -16.50 5.34
C ARG A 93 17.69 -17.67 4.35
N ALA A 94 16.57 -18.00 3.71
CA ALA A 94 16.51 -18.99 2.63
C ALA A 94 16.55 -18.28 1.27
N ALA A 95 17.14 -18.94 0.27
CA ALA A 95 17.16 -18.44 -1.10
C ALA A 95 15.72 -18.38 -1.64
N PHE A 96 15.46 -17.44 -2.55
CA PHE A 96 14.14 -17.26 -3.16
C PHE A 96 13.71 -18.53 -3.91
N GLY A 97 12.87 -19.36 -3.29
CA GLY A 97 12.13 -20.39 -3.99
C GLY A 97 10.95 -19.77 -4.74
N TRP A 98 10.54 -20.40 -5.84
CA TRP A 98 9.36 -20.02 -6.63
C TRP A 98 8.02 -20.17 -5.87
N SER A 99 8.04 -20.29 -4.55
CA SER A 99 6.90 -20.52 -3.67
C SER A 99 6.71 -19.36 -2.68
N LEU A 100 5.45 -18.91 -2.51
CA LEU A 100 5.07 -17.85 -1.57
C LEU A 100 5.28 -18.22 -0.09
N PHE A 101 5.50 -19.50 0.19
CA PHE A 101 5.77 -20.03 1.54
C PHE A 101 7.27 -20.11 1.86
N ASP A 102 8.12 -19.78 0.89
CA ASP A 102 9.56 -19.77 1.13
C ASP A 102 10.01 -18.47 1.81
N GLY A 103 11.24 -18.50 2.30
CA GLY A 103 11.92 -17.30 2.77
C GLY A 103 12.12 -16.31 1.62
N GLY A 104 11.94 -15.02 1.90
CA GLY A 104 12.14 -13.96 0.94
C GLY A 104 12.85 -12.77 1.57
N SER A 105 13.31 -11.86 0.73
CA SER A 105 13.91 -10.60 1.18
C SER A 105 13.35 -9.46 0.34
N THR A 106 13.07 -8.32 0.98
CA THR A 106 12.68 -7.09 0.28
C THR A 106 13.89 -6.17 0.20
N PHE A 107 13.87 -5.19 -0.71
CA PHE A 107 14.94 -4.18 -0.81
C PHE A 107 15.22 -3.52 0.55
N ALA A 108 14.17 -3.22 1.31
CA ALA A 108 14.30 -2.64 2.64
C ALA A 108 14.93 -3.59 3.67
N THR A 109 14.57 -4.87 3.69
CA THR A 109 15.17 -5.83 4.64
C THR A 109 16.62 -6.15 4.28
N LYS A 110 16.98 -6.09 3.00
CA LYS A 110 18.38 -6.21 2.54
C LYS A 110 19.25 -5.04 2.99
N ILE A 111 18.76 -3.80 2.82
CA ILE A 111 19.48 -2.60 3.25
C ILE A 111 19.67 -2.63 4.77
N ALA A 112 18.61 -2.89 5.52
CA ALA A 112 18.66 -2.78 6.97
C ALA A 112 19.32 -3.99 7.67
N GLY A 113 19.33 -5.17 7.03
CA GLY A 113 20.11 -6.33 7.48
C GLY A 113 21.61 -6.18 7.24
N ALA A 114 22.02 -5.26 6.38
CA ALA A 114 23.41 -4.96 6.10
C ALA A 114 23.91 -3.64 6.73
N ALA A 115 23.02 -2.94 7.45
CA ALA A 115 23.36 -1.75 8.23
C ALA A 115 24.32 -2.03 9.40
N SER A 116 24.55 -3.30 9.76
CA SER A 116 25.58 -3.70 10.72
C SER A 116 26.96 -3.95 10.10
N ASP A 117 27.08 -4.03 8.77
CA ASP A 117 28.36 -4.24 8.05
C ASP A 117 29.01 -2.90 7.60
N LEU A 118 28.81 -1.83 8.38
CA LEU A 118 29.25 -0.46 8.04
C LEU A 118 30.73 -0.18 8.27
N ASP A 119 31.53 -1.18 8.65
CA ASP A 119 32.96 -1.03 8.96
C ASP A 119 33.85 -0.72 7.73
N ASP A 120 33.33 -0.93 6.51
CA ASP A 120 34.04 -0.62 5.25
C ASP A 120 33.46 0.65 4.59
N PRO A 121 34.26 1.73 4.40
CA PRO A 121 33.81 2.99 3.77
C PRO A 121 33.17 2.79 2.39
N TYR A 122 33.60 1.78 1.63
CA TYR A 122 33.06 1.49 0.30
C TYR A 122 31.64 0.89 0.38
N ARG A 123 31.39 0.04 1.38
CA ARG A 123 30.06 -0.56 1.62
C ARG A 123 29.09 0.42 2.26
N ALA A 124 29.57 1.30 3.14
CA ALA A 124 28.77 2.37 3.72
C ALA A 124 28.19 3.30 2.64
N GLY A 125 29.02 3.71 1.66
CA GLY A 125 28.57 4.50 0.51
C GLY A 125 27.48 3.81 -0.33
N ALA A 126 27.60 2.50 -0.53
CA ALA A 126 26.62 1.72 -1.30
C ALA A 126 25.24 1.67 -0.61
N TYR A 127 25.19 1.52 0.73
CA TYR A 127 23.91 1.50 1.46
C TYR A 127 23.25 2.88 1.55
N ILE A 128 24.04 3.95 1.68
CA ILE A 128 23.51 5.33 1.63
C ILE A 128 22.91 5.61 0.25
N ALA A 129 23.60 5.22 -0.83
CA ALA A 129 23.07 5.35 -2.19
C ALA A 129 21.79 4.51 -2.39
N ALA A 130 21.74 3.27 -1.87
CA ALA A 130 20.54 2.44 -1.92
C ALA A 130 19.36 3.07 -1.15
N GLY A 131 19.61 3.69 0.01
CA GLY A 131 18.63 4.46 0.77
C GLY A 131 18.12 5.68 0.00
N LEU A 132 19.01 6.41 -0.68
CA LEU A 132 18.64 7.55 -1.54
C LEU A 132 17.76 7.10 -2.71
N VAL A 133 18.11 6.00 -3.38
CA VAL A 133 17.30 5.43 -4.47
C VAL A 133 15.91 5.05 -3.98
N LEU A 134 15.82 4.40 -2.81
CA LEU A 134 14.53 4.04 -2.21
C LEU A 134 13.72 5.30 -1.86
N PHE A 135 14.36 6.34 -1.32
CA PHE A 135 13.70 7.61 -1.04
C PHE A 135 13.14 8.26 -2.31
N VAL A 136 13.93 8.30 -3.39
CA VAL A 136 13.49 8.85 -4.69
C VAL A 136 12.33 8.03 -5.26
N LEU A 137 12.38 6.70 -5.14
CA LEU A 137 11.31 5.81 -5.58
C LEU A 137 10.01 6.12 -4.83
N THR A 138 10.05 6.16 -3.49
CA THR A 138 8.88 6.48 -2.66
C THR A 138 8.35 7.87 -2.98
N PHE A 139 9.23 8.86 -3.11
CA PHE A 139 8.84 10.22 -3.47
C PHE A 139 8.13 10.28 -4.83
N LEU A 140 8.65 9.59 -5.85
CA LEU A 140 8.05 9.54 -7.17
C LEU A 140 6.68 8.86 -7.14
N VAL A 141 6.54 7.73 -6.43
CA VAL A 141 5.26 7.04 -6.26
C VAL A 141 4.24 7.96 -5.58
N ASP A 142 4.63 8.63 -4.49
CA ASP A 142 3.74 9.55 -3.76
C ASP A 142 3.39 10.80 -4.58
N ALA A 143 4.34 11.31 -5.38
CA ALA A 143 4.10 12.44 -6.28
C ALA A 143 3.15 12.08 -7.42
N LEU A 144 3.35 10.92 -8.05
CA LEU A 144 2.48 10.41 -9.12
C LEU A 144 1.08 10.09 -8.60
N ALA A 145 0.97 9.47 -7.42
CA ALA A 145 -0.31 9.18 -6.79
C ALA A 145 -1.12 10.46 -6.53
N ARG A 146 -0.48 11.49 -5.95
CA ARG A 146 -1.10 12.81 -5.75
C ARG A 146 -1.46 13.49 -7.06
N GLY A 147 -0.58 13.41 -8.06
CA GLY A 147 -0.79 13.98 -9.39
C GLY A 147 -1.97 13.34 -10.14
N ALA A 148 -2.10 12.01 -10.10
CA ALA A 148 -3.20 11.28 -10.73
C ALA A 148 -4.56 11.64 -10.11
N VAL A 149 -4.62 11.76 -8.77
CA VAL A 149 -5.85 12.17 -8.06
C VAL A 149 -6.22 13.62 -8.38
N ALA A 150 -5.24 14.54 -8.38
CA ALA A 150 -5.47 15.94 -8.74
C ALA A 150 -5.90 16.12 -10.21
N GLY A 151 -5.39 15.29 -11.12
CA GLY A 151 -5.77 15.28 -12.53
C GLY A 151 -7.22 14.82 -12.78
N ILE A 152 -7.75 13.92 -11.95
CA ILE A 152 -9.14 13.45 -12.03
C ILE A 152 -10.12 14.55 -11.59
N GLY A 153 -9.78 15.34 -10.57
CA GLY A 153 -10.60 16.46 -10.11
C GLY A 153 -10.79 17.56 -11.16
N ARG A 154 -9.77 17.83 -11.98
CA ARG A 154 -9.82 18.87 -13.03
C ARG A 154 -10.69 18.50 -14.24
N ARG A 155 -10.92 17.21 -14.52
CA ARG A 155 -11.70 16.78 -15.69
C ARG A 155 -13.23 16.91 -15.54
N ARG A 156 -13.75 17.14 -14.33
CA ARG A 156 -15.19 17.32 -14.08
C ARG A 156 -15.66 18.78 -14.05
N SER A 157 -14.76 19.76 -13.91
CA SER A 157 -15.12 21.19 -13.90
C SER A 157 -15.40 21.79 -15.29
N GLY A 158 -15.39 20.96 -16.34
CA GLY A 158 -15.55 21.39 -17.74
C GLY A 158 -16.82 20.89 -18.43
N ARG A 159 -17.83 20.40 -17.69
CA ARG A 159 -19.14 20.03 -18.23
C ARG A 159 -20.26 20.49 -17.31
#